data_AF-A0A2V6M7G4-F1
#
_entry.id   AF-A0A2V6M7G4-F1
#
_cell.length_a   1.000
_cell.length_b   1.000
_cell.length_c   1.000
_cell.angle_alpha   90.00
_cell.angle_beta   90.00
_cell.angle_gamma   90.00
#
_symmetry.space_group_name_H-M   'P 1'
#
loop_
_entity.id
_entity.type
_entity.pdbx_description
1 polymer ?
#
loop_
_entity_poly.entity_id
_entity_poly.type
_entity_poly.pdbx_seq_one_letter_code
_entity_poly.pdbx_strand_id
1 'polypeptide(L)'
;MRFQRAYLIGFALHFFLLVTVASRDFFAVLADGSSYLPAALEPRWRMLEDATFTVLGQKLPPNNLMRETIACYLHAAGIEAGYGYFAPNVPYSYKLVFQLTYPNGTTEYELPSVATTETGRRLPTLLDFIAANRYEPLRQLILKMLAYSVWQHHRDALRIRAVFGMVITPSIAGYRRGDEPSYAVVCAYDFGFTKTERSPP
;
A
#
# COMPACT_ATOMS: atom_id res chain seq x y z
N MET A 1 26.02 -14.51 -34.27
CA MET A 1 26.75 -14.42 -32.98
C MET A 1 26.60 -13.07 -32.26
N ARG A 2 26.72 -11.89 -32.89
CA ARG A 2 26.58 -10.58 -32.19
C ARG A 2 25.19 -10.34 -31.58
N PHE A 3 24.11 -10.65 -32.32
CA PHE A 3 22.75 -10.53 -31.81
C PHE A 3 22.45 -11.48 -30.65
N GLN A 4 22.94 -12.73 -30.70
CA GLN A 4 22.80 -13.68 -29.61
C GLN A 4 23.45 -13.19 -28.31
N ARG A 5 24.62 -12.55 -28.39
CA ARG A 5 25.28 -11.95 -27.23
C ARG A 5 24.48 -10.76 -26.69
N ALA A 6 23.94 -9.90 -27.55
CA ALA A 6 23.11 -8.78 -27.14
C ALA A 6 21.82 -9.25 -26.43
N TYR A 7 21.14 -10.26 -26.97
CA TYR A 7 19.98 -10.87 -26.30
C TYR A 7 20.34 -11.52 -24.97
N LEU A 8 21.48 -12.20 -24.89
CA LEU A 8 21.95 -12.80 -23.63
C LEU A 8 22.25 -11.74 -22.58
N ILE A 9 22.89 -10.63 -22.97
CA ILE A 9 23.16 -9.50 -22.07
C ILE A 9 21.85 -8.86 -21.63
N GLY A 10 20.91 -8.64 -22.54
CA GLY A 10 19.59 -8.10 -22.22
C GLY A 10 18.80 -9.02 -21.27
N PHE A 11 18.82 -10.33 -21.51
CA PHE A 11 18.20 -11.32 -20.63
C PHE A 11 18.87 -11.35 -19.25
N ALA A 12 20.21 -11.36 -19.20
CA ALA A 12 20.96 -11.36 -17.95
C ALA A 12 20.69 -10.07 -17.15
N LEU A 13 20.65 -8.91 -17.81
CA LEU A 13 20.33 -7.64 -17.17
C LEU A 13 18.88 -7.61 -16.65
N HIS A 14 17.93 -8.08 -17.46
CA HIS A 14 16.53 -8.17 -17.05
C HIS A 14 16.36 -9.08 -15.83
N PHE A 15 16.96 -10.28 -15.89
CA PHE A 15 16.91 -11.25 -14.79
C PHE A 15 17.61 -10.72 -13.54
N PHE A 16 18.76 -10.05 -13.70
CA PHE A 16 19.47 -9.40 -12.60
C PHE A 16 18.61 -8.34 -11.90
N LEU A 17 17.94 -7.47 -12.67
CA LEU A 17 17.04 -6.46 -12.12
C LEU A 17 15.84 -7.08 -11.41
N LEU A 18 15.24 -8.12 -12.00
CA LEU A 18 14.14 -8.88 -11.39
C LEU A 18 14.56 -9.48 -10.04
N VAL A 19 15.70 -10.18 -10.00
CA VAL A 19 16.23 -10.78 -8.77
C VAL A 19 16.58 -9.71 -7.74
N THR A 20 17.12 -8.57 -8.16
CA THR A 20 17.46 -7.47 -7.25
C THR A 20 16.21 -6.87 -6.60
N VAL A 21 15.16 -6.62 -7.37
CA VAL A 21 13.87 -6.13 -6.84
C VAL A 21 13.25 -7.15 -5.88
N ALA A 22 13.20 -8.42 -6.25
CA ALA A 22 12.68 -9.47 -5.38
C ALA A 22 13.51 -9.61 -4.08
N SER A 23 14.84 -9.50 -4.18
CA SER A 23 15.74 -9.58 -3.02
C SER A 23 15.59 -8.39 -2.09
N ARG A 24 15.38 -7.17 -2.63
CA ARG A 24 15.11 -5.97 -1.83
C ARG A 24 13.91 -6.19 -0.93
N ASP A 25 12.79 -6.62 -1.52
CA ASP A 25 11.53 -6.82 -0.79
C ASP A 25 11.67 -7.96 0.24
N PHE A 26 12.42 -9.01 -0.10
CA PHE A 26 12.74 -10.09 0.83
C PHE A 26 13.57 -9.62 2.04
N PHE A 27 14.64 -8.85 1.81
CA PHE A 27 15.50 -8.35 2.89
C PHE A 27 14.79 -7.33 3.77
N ALA A 28 13.94 -6.47 3.19
CA ALA A 28 13.12 -5.52 3.96
C ALA A 28 12.26 -6.25 5.01
N VAL A 29 11.65 -7.37 4.64
CA VAL A 29 10.82 -8.16 5.58
C VAL A 29 11.65 -8.83 6.67
N LEU A 30 12.83 -9.35 6.33
CA LEU A 30 13.72 -9.93 7.32
C LEU A 30 14.28 -8.87 8.28
N ALA A 31 14.51 -7.65 7.78
CA ALA A 31 14.97 -6.50 8.54
C ALA A 31 13.88 -5.91 9.46
N ASP A 32 12.60 -6.07 9.13
CA ASP A 32 11.49 -5.56 9.96
C ASP A 32 11.12 -6.48 11.13
N GLY A 33 11.75 -7.65 11.25
CA GLY A 33 11.52 -8.59 12.36
C GLY A 33 10.18 -9.33 12.29
N SER A 34 9.52 -9.27 11.14
CA SER A 34 8.25 -9.96 10.83
C SER A 34 8.41 -11.45 10.51
N SER A 35 9.65 -11.94 10.55
CA SER A 35 10.02 -13.34 10.29
C SER A 35 10.37 -14.10 11.57
N TYR A 36 10.34 -15.43 11.50
CA TYR A 36 10.75 -16.32 12.61
C TYR A 36 12.27 -16.36 12.84
N LEU A 37 13.07 -15.62 12.05
CA LEU A 37 14.52 -15.63 12.19
C LEU A 37 14.97 -14.90 13.47
N PRO A 38 16.13 -15.27 14.04
CA PRO A 38 16.67 -14.58 15.22
C PRO A 38 16.92 -13.09 14.95
N ALA A 39 16.47 -12.23 15.88
CA ALA A 39 16.69 -10.78 15.82
C ALA A 39 18.17 -10.38 15.73
N ALA A 40 19.10 -11.24 16.20
CA ALA A 40 20.54 -11.01 16.06
C ALA A 40 21.02 -10.88 14.60
N LEU A 41 20.24 -11.34 13.62
CA LEU A 41 20.55 -11.23 12.19
C LEU A 41 19.98 -9.95 11.55
N GLU A 42 19.13 -9.20 12.23
CA GLU A 42 18.50 -7.96 11.74
C GLU A 42 19.49 -6.95 11.14
N PRO A 43 20.67 -6.66 11.76
CA PRO A 43 21.63 -5.73 11.18
C PRO A 43 22.18 -6.19 9.83
N ARG A 44 22.32 -7.52 9.64
CA ARG A 44 22.80 -8.10 8.37
C ARG A 44 21.73 -7.97 7.28
N TRP A 45 20.46 -8.19 7.62
CA TRP A 45 19.35 -8.03 6.69
C TRP A 45 19.19 -6.57 6.25
N ARG A 46 19.28 -5.61 7.17
CA ARG A 46 19.29 -4.18 6.85
C ARG A 46 20.44 -3.79 5.92
N MET A 47 21.63 -4.34 6.13
CA MET A 47 22.77 -4.09 5.24
C MET A 47 22.51 -4.60 3.82
N LEU A 48 21.90 -5.79 3.69
CA LEU A 48 21.58 -6.38 2.39
C LEU A 48 20.44 -5.63 1.68
N GLU A 49 19.41 -5.24 2.42
CA GLU A 49 18.36 -4.34 1.96
C GLU A 49 18.97 -3.03 1.42
N ASP A 50 19.83 -2.39 2.21
CA ASP A 50 20.49 -1.14 1.86
C ASP A 50 21.37 -1.24 0.59
N ALA A 51 22.05 -2.38 0.43
CA ALA A 51 22.82 -2.70 -0.77
C ALA A 51 21.91 -2.82 -2.00
N THR A 52 20.74 -3.49 -1.88
CA THR A 52 19.78 -3.59 -3.00
C THR A 52 19.20 -2.23 -3.41
N PHE A 53 18.86 -1.36 -2.45
CA PHE A 53 18.45 0.03 -2.74
C PHE A 53 19.55 0.81 -3.49
N THR A 54 20.80 0.57 -3.14
CA THR A 54 21.96 1.20 -3.79
C THR A 54 22.12 0.71 -5.23
N VAL A 55 22.05 -0.61 -5.45
CA VAL A 55 22.17 -1.23 -6.78
C VAL A 55 21.05 -0.76 -7.72
N LEU A 56 19.83 -0.58 -7.22
CA LEU A 56 18.70 -0.06 -8.00
C LEU A 56 18.76 1.45 -8.24
N GLY A 57 19.80 2.14 -7.76
CA GLY A 57 19.94 3.59 -7.90
C GLY A 57 18.89 4.39 -7.10
N GLN A 58 18.17 3.76 -6.17
CA GLN A 58 17.08 4.39 -5.43
C GLN A 58 17.59 5.38 -4.36
N LYS A 59 18.87 5.27 -3.99
CA LYS A 59 19.58 6.25 -3.15
C LYS A 59 20.09 7.48 -3.91
N LEU A 60 20.06 7.47 -5.24
CA LEU A 60 20.50 8.62 -6.03
C LEU A 60 19.46 9.75 -5.97
N PRO A 61 19.84 11.02 -6.21
CA PRO A 61 18.91 12.14 -6.25
C PRO A 61 17.78 11.91 -7.27
N PRO A 62 16.57 12.47 -7.05
CA PRO A 62 15.42 12.27 -7.95
C PRO A 62 15.67 12.65 -9.41
N ASN A 63 16.56 13.62 -9.68
CA ASN A 63 16.88 14.10 -11.03
C ASN A 63 18.14 13.43 -11.63
N ASN A 64 18.51 12.25 -11.12
CA ASN A 64 19.66 11.52 -11.62
C ASN A 64 19.27 10.64 -12.82
N LEU A 65 19.93 10.83 -13.96
CA LEU A 65 19.65 10.12 -15.20
C LEU A 65 19.69 8.58 -15.05
N MET A 66 20.62 8.06 -14.25
CA MET A 66 20.73 6.62 -14.00
C MET A 66 19.51 6.10 -13.24
N ARG A 67 19.07 6.82 -12.20
CA ARG A 67 17.88 6.47 -11.42
C ARG A 67 16.63 6.49 -12.30
N GLU A 68 16.45 7.54 -13.10
CA GLU A 68 15.30 7.67 -13.99
C GLU A 68 15.29 6.57 -15.08
N THR A 69 16.46 6.24 -15.63
CA THR A 69 16.57 5.19 -16.65
C THR A 69 16.22 3.81 -16.10
N ILE A 70 16.75 3.48 -14.91
CA ILE A 70 16.44 2.22 -14.23
C ILE A 70 14.95 2.17 -13.88
N ALA A 71 14.40 3.23 -13.27
CA ALA A 71 12.98 3.29 -12.92
C ALA A 71 12.06 3.14 -14.14
N CYS A 72 12.37 3.87 -15.23
CA CYS A 72 11.64 3.77 -16.49
C CYS A 72 11.63 2.33 -17.03
N TYR A 73 12.79 1.67 -17.06
CA TYR A 73 12.88 0.29 -17.50
C TYR A 73 12.09 -0.67 -16.59
N LEU A 74 12.24 -0.55 -15.26
CA LEU A 74 11.55 -1.40 -14.29
C LEU A 74 10.02 -1.28 -14.41
N HIS A 75 9.51 -0.06 -14.60
CA HIS A 75 8.09 0.18 -14.87
C HIS A 75 7.65 -0.41 -16.22
N ALA A 76 8.38 -0.13 -17.30
CA ALA A 76 8.03 -0.61 -18.64
C ALA A 76 8.07 -2.15 -18.73
N ALA A 77 8.99 -2.79 -18.01
CA ALA A 77 9.12 -4.24 -17.93
C ALA A 77 8.14 -4.89 -16.94
N GLY A 78 7.37 -4.10 -16.18
CA GLY A 78 6.42 -4.61 -15.18
C GLY A 78 7.08 -5.22 -13.94
N ILE A 79 8.39 -5.04 -13.75
CA ILE A 79 9.15 -5.63 -12.63
C ILE A 79 8.64 -5.08 -11.29
N GLU A 80 8.36 -3.77 -11.21
CA GLU A 80 7.81 -3.16 -10.00
C GLU A 80 6.33 -3.50 -9.72
N ALA A 81 5.56 -3.89 -10.75
CA ALA A 81 4.11 -4.09 -10.62
C ALA A 81 3.71 -5.54 -10.30
N GLY A 82 4.59 -6.52 -10.48
CA GLY A 82 4.20 -7.94 -10.39
C GLY A 82 5.20 -8.91 -9.76
N TYR A 83 6.45 -8.51 -9.50
CA TYR A 83 7.50 -9.43 -9.02
C TYR A 83 7.97 -9.21 -7.58
N GLY A 84 7.32 -8.34 -6.80
CA GLY A 84 7.45 -8.31 -5.33
C GLY A 84 6.89 -9.56 -4.61
N TYR A 85 6.66 -10.64 -5.37
CA TYR A 85 5.88 -11.83 -5.04
C TYR A 85 6.66 -12.90 -4.27
N PHE A 86 7.42 -12.52 -3.25
CA PHE A 86 7.76 -13.47 -2.18
C PHE A 86 7.28 -12.94 -0.84
N ALA A 87 6.12 -12.27 -0.81
CA ALA A 87 5.50 -11.61 0.34
C ALA A 87 5.55 -12.45 1.63
N PRO A 88 6.53 -12.24 2.53
CA PRO A 88 6.46 -12.76 3.87
C PRO A 88 5.79 -11.66 4.71
N ASN A 89 4.67 -12.00 5.34
CA ASN A 89 4.06 -11.24 6.44
C ASN A 89 4.20 -9.70 6.36
N VAL A 90 3.31 -9.04 5.59
CA VAL A 90 3.29 -7.56 5.56
C VAL A 90 3.02 -7.09 7.00
N PRO A 91 3.95 -6.35 7.63
CA PRO A 91 3.87 -5.97 9.05
C PRO A 91 2.75 -4.99 9.33
N TYR A 92 2.06 -4.54 8.30
CA TYR A 92 0.97 -3.60 8.40
C TYR A 92 -0.11 -3.91 7.37
N SER A 93 -1.35 -3.59 7.74
CA SER A 93 -2.49 -3.63 6.84
C SER A 93 -3.17 -2.27 6.83
N TYR A 94 -3.65 -1.84 5.67
CA TYR A 94 -4.44 -0.62 5.59
C TYR A 94 -5.88 -0.88 6.00
N LYS A 95 -6.43 0.05 6.78
CA LYS A 95 -7.81 0.01 7.25
C LYS A 95 -8.47 1.35 6.97
N LEU A 96 -9.65 1.28 6.35
CA LEU A 96 -10.55 2.40 6.16
C LEU A 96 -11.74 2.24 7.12
N VAL A 97 -12.08 3.31 7.83
CA VAL A 97 -13.26 3.39 8.69
C VAL A 97 -14.03 4.64 8.33
N PHE A 98 -15.35 4.55 8.24
CA PHE A 98 -16.24 5.69 8.08
C PHE A 98 -16.86 6.02 9.43
N GLN A 99 -16.72 7.27 9.85
CA GLN A 99 -17.40 7.83 11.02
C GLN A 99 -18.58 8.66 10.51
N LEU A 100 -19.80 8.20 10.79
CA LEU A 100 -21.03 8.85 10.40
C LEU A 100 -21.52 9.71 11.56
N THR A 101 -21.84 10.98 11.29
CA THR A 101 -22.43 11.89 12.27
C THR A 101 -23.86 12.21 11.87
N TYR A 102 -24.80 11.93 12.76
CA TYR A 102 -26.23 12.13 12.55
C TYR A 102 -26.73 13.45 13.16
N PRO A 103 -27.91 13.96 12.72
CA PRO A 103 -28.48 15.20 13.25
C PRO A 103 -28.78 15.19 14.76
N ASN A 104 -29.03 14.00 15.31
CA ASN A 104 -29.26 13.80 16.74
C ASN A 104 -27.95 13.81 17.57
N GLY A 105 -26.79 14.03 16.94
CA GLY A 105 -25.47 14.01 17.58
C GLY A 105 -24.88 12.61 17.74
N THR A 106 -25.60 11.55 17.38
CA THR A 106 -25.07 10.18 17.41
C THR A 106 -23.97 10.02 16.38
N THR A 107 -22.92 9.29 16.78
CA THR A 107 -21.81 8.92 15.91
C THR A 107 -21.75 7.41 15.77
N GLU A 108 -21.72 6.92 14.54
CA GLU A 108 -21.55 5.50 14.22
C GLU A 108 -20.27 5.28 13.43
N TYR A 109 -19.71 4.07 13.55
CA TYR A 109 -18.50 3.67 12.85
C TYR A 109 -18.81 2.47 11.96
N GLU A 110 -18.47 2.58 10.69
CA GLU A 110 -18.73 1.54 9.70
C GLU A 110 -17.46 1.21 8.90
N LEU A 111 -17.33 -0.05 8.51
CA LEU A 111 -16.30 -0.51 7.58
C LEU A 111 -16.84 -0.43 6.15
N PRO A 112 -15.96 -0.38 5.12
CA PRO A 112 -16.41 -0.44 3.74
C PRO A 112 -17.21 -1.71 3.50
N SER A 113 -18.47 -1.54 3.08
CA SER A 113 -19.31 -2.65 2.64
C SER A 113 -19.05 -2.98 1.17
N VAL A 114 -18.99 -4.26 0.85
CA VAL A 114 -18.79 -4.77 -0.51
C VAL A 114 -19.94 -5.69 -0.88
N ALA A 115 -20.47 -5.55 -2.09
CA ALA A 115 -21.63 -6.32 -2.54
C ALA A 115 -21.34 -7.81 -2.74
N THR A 116 -20.08 -8.18 -3.05
CA THR A 116 -19.70 -9.57 -3.35
C THR A 116 -18.36 -9.94 -2.75
N THR A 117 -18.15 -11.24 -2.54
CA THR A 117 -16.88 -11.80 -2.02
C THR A 117 -15.69 -11.50 -2.92
N GLU A 118 -15.86 -11.52 -4.24
CA GLU A 118 -14.80 -11.19 -5.20
C GLU A 118 -14.39 -9.73 -5.14
N THR A 119 -15.34 -8.83 -4.85
CA THR A 119 -15.07 -7.42 -4.62
C THR A 119 -14.33 -7.22 -3.29
N GLY A 120 -14.74 -7.96 -2.25
CA GLY A 120 -14.02 -8.01 -0.98
C GLY A 120 -12.56 -8.42 -1.11
N ARG A 121 -12.24 -9.37 -2.01
CA ARG A 121 -10.85 -9.76 -2.28
C ARG A 121 -10.02 -8.69 -2.97
N ARG A 122 -10.64 -7.72 -3.65
CA ARG A 122 -9.96 -6.60 -4.33
C ARG A 122 -9.81 -5.37 -3.43
N LEU A 123 -10.55 -5.31 -2.32
CA LEU A 123 -10.52 -4.19 -1.39
C LEU A 123 -9.11 -3.95 -0.82
N PRO A 124 -8.34 -4.96 -0.36
CA PRO A 124 -6.97 -4.74 0.13
C PRO A 124 -6.08 -4.05 -0.91
N THR A 125 -6.10 -4.51 -2.16
CA THR A 125 -5.31 -3.90 -3.25
C THR A 125 -5.72 -2.45 -3.53
N LEU A 126 -7.02 -2.13 -3.40
CA LEU A 126 -7.47 -0.73 -3.51
C LEU A 126 -6.93 0.12 -2.35
N LEU A 127 -6.93 -0.40 -1.13
CA LEU A 127 -6.38 0.31 0.03
C LEU A 127 -4.86 0.51 -0.10
N ASP A 128 -4.14 -0.50 -0.58
CA ASP A 128 -2.70 -0.40 -0.89
C ASP A 128 -2.44 0.69 -1.95
N PHE A 129 -3.27 0.74 -3.00
CA PHE A 129 -3.19 1.79 -4.02
C PHE A 129 -3.45 3.19 -3.45
N ILE A 130 -4.46 3.34 -2.58
CA ILE A 130 -4.76 4.60 -1.89
C ILE A 130 -3.57 5.07 -1.04
N ALA A 131 -2.90 4.14 -0.34
CA ALA A 131 -1.75 4.45 0.50
C ALA A 131 -0.51 4.83 -0.32
N ALA A 132 -0.24 4.12 -1.42
CA ALA A 132 0.90 4.39 -2.29
C ALA A 132 0.77 5.72 -3.06
N ASN A 133 -0.46 6.21 -3.24
CA ASN A 133 -0.73 7.39 -4.05
C ASN A 133 -0.42 8.70 -3.29
N ARG A 134 0.58 9.43 -3.79
CA ARG A 134 1.00 10.74 -3.26
C ARG A 134 0.15 11.92 -3.77
N TYR A 135 -0.69 11.71 -4.79
CA TYR A 135 -1.51 12.78 -5.35
C TYR A 135 -2.84 12.91 -4.59
N GLU A 136 -2.89 13.90 -3.71
CA GLU A 136 -3.98 14.11 -2.76
C GLU A 136 -5.38 14.19 -3.38
N PRO A 137 -5.60 14.93 -4.48
CA PRO A 137 -6.93 15.04 -5.06
C PRO A 137 -7.51 13.71 -5.54
N LEU A 138 -6.67 12.82 -6.08
CA LEU A 138 -7.10 11.49 -6.50
C LEU A 138 -7.40 10.60 -5.29
N ARG A 139 -6.57 10.66 -4.25
CA ARG A 139 -6.79 9.96 -2.98
C ARG A 139 -8.14 10.35 -2.37
N GLN A 140 -8.40 11.65 -2.28
CA GLN A 140 -9.67 12.18 -1.75
C GLN A 140 -10.87 11.78 -2.63
N LEU A 141 -10.72 11.80 -3.96
CA LEU A 141 -11.78 11.39 -4.89
C LEU A 141 -12.17 9.92 -4.69
N ILE A 142 -11.20 9.01 -4.57
CA ILE A 142 -11.45 7.59 -4.35
C ILE A 142 -12.17 7.38 -3.01
N LEU A 143 -11.68 8.00 -1.94
CA LEU A 143 -12.32 7.91 -0.62
C LEU A 143 -13.73 8.53 -0.62
N LYS A 144 -13.97 9.59 -1.40
CA LYS A 144 -15.31 10.16 -1.59
C LYS A 144 -16.26 9.20 -2.28
N MET A 145 -15.80 8.46 -3.30
CA MET A 145 -16.62 7.45 -3.97
C MET A 145 -17.01 6.31 -3.01
N LEU A 146 -16.07 5.86 -2.17
CA LEU A 146 -16.35 4.84 -1.14
C LEU A 146 -17.29 5.38 -0.05
N ALA A 147 -17.07 6.61 0.42
CA ALA A 147 -17.97 7.28 1.37
C ALA A 147 -19.38 7.49 0.80
N TYR A 148 -19.49 7.75 -0.51
CA TYR A 148 -20.78 7.87 -1.18
C TYR A 148 -21.55 6.54 -1.17
N SER A 149 -20.88 5.40 -1.36
CA SER A 149 -21.50 4.08 -1.22
C SER A 149 -22.09 3.87 0.18
N VAL A 150 -21.38 4.29 1.23
CA VAL A 150 -21.88 4.24 2.61
C VAL A 150 -23.06 5.19 2.82
N TRP A 151 -22.95 6.43 2.32
CA TRP A 151 -24.04 7.41 2.40
C TRP A 151 -25.34 6.92 1.73
N GLN A 152 -25.24 6.07 0.69
CA GLN A 152 -26.44 5.51 0.06
C GLN A 152 -27.29 4.69 1.03
N HIS A 153 -26.68 4.04 2.02
CA HIS A 153 -27.34 3.28 3.07
C HIS A 153 -27.68 4.12 4.31
N HIS A 154 -26.94 5.21 4.55
CA HIS A 154 -27.10 6.12 5.71
C HIS A 154 -27.43 7.54 5.23
N ARG A 155 -28.56 7.69 4.52
CA ARG A 155 -28.95 8.93 3.81
C ARG A 155 -29.20 10.13 4.72
N ASP A 156 -29.47 9.88 5.99
CA ASP A 156 -29.74 10.82 7.05
C ASP A 156 -28.47 11.28 7.79
N ALA A 157 -27.30 10.68 7.51
CA ALA A 157 -26.03 11.16 8.03
C ALA A 157 -25.74 12.58 7.50
N LEU A 158 -25.46 13.52 8.41
CA LEU A 158 -25.07 14.90 8.07
C LEU A 158 -23.67 14.97 7.47
N ARG A 159 -22.77 14.15 8.02
CA ARG A 159 -21.36 14.13 7.65
C ARG A 159 -20.83 12.70 7.74
N ILE A 160 -20.03 12.33 6.77
CA ILE A 160 -19.27 11.08 6.77
C ILE A 160 -17.79 11.43 6.74
N ARG A 161 -17.07 11.09 7.80
CA ARG A 161 -15.63 11.23 7.89
C ARG A 161 -14.97 9.91 7.51
N ALA A 162 -14.21 9.90 6.42
CA ALA A 162 -13.36 8.77 6.06
C ALA A 162 -12.04 8.86 6.81
N VAL A 163 -11.73 7.86 7.65
CA VAL A 163 -10.47 7.75 8.39
C VAL A 163 -9.69 6.58 7.80
N PHE A 164 -8.60 6.91 7.09
CA PHE A 164 -7.72 5.95 6.47
C PHE A 164 -6.41 5.85 7.27
N GLY A 165 -6.03 4.64 7.63
CA GLY A 165 -4.84 4.41 8.46
C GLY A 165 -4.23 3.05 8.22
N MET A 166 -3.08 2.84 8.86
CA MET A 166 -2.36 1.58 8.87
C MET A 166 -2.44 0.96 10.26
N VAL A 167 -2.77 -0.33 10.29
CA VAL A 167 -2.63 -1.18 11.47
C VAL A 167 -1.21 -1.72 11.43
N ILE A 168 -0.41 -1.39 12.43
CA ILE A 168 0.98 -1.86 12.57
C ILE A 168 0.94 -3.07 13.49
N THR A 169 1.26 -4.23 12.96
CA THR A 169 1.38 -5.46 13.74
C THR A 169 2.70 -5.46 14.50
N PRO A 170 2.71 -5.92 15.76
CA PRO A 170 3.95 -6.13 16.50
C PRO A 170 4.84 -7.15 15.80
N SER A 171 6.16 -7.03 15.99
CA SER A 171 7.08 -8.10 15.61
C SER A 171 6.78 -9.38 16.41
N ILE A 172 7.31 -10.52 15.98
CA ILE A 172 7.11 -11.80 16.70
C ILE A 172 7.61 -11.69 18.16
N ALA A 173 8.70 -10.96 18.38
CA ALA A 173 9.20 -10.70 19.72
C ALA A 173 8.23 -9.85 20.55
N GLY A 174 7.56 -8.87 19.93
CA GLY A 174 6.52 -8.06 20.57
C GLY A 174 5.27 -8.85 20.92
N TYR A 175 4.78 -9.68 20.00
CA TYR A 175 3.68 -10.60 20.28
C TYR A 175 3.97 -11.51 21.48
N ARG A 176 5.21 -12.03 21.60
CA ARG A 176 5.62 -12.85 22.74
C ARG A 176 5.64 -12.08 24.08
N ARG A 177 5.80 -10.76 24.05
CA ARG A 177 5.70 -9.89 25.23
C ARG A 177 4.28 -9.43 25.53
N GLY A 178 3.32 -9.71 24.65
CA GLY A 178 1.94 -9.24 24.76
C GLY A 178 1.69 -7.87 24.15
N ASP A 179 2.57 -7.37 23.27
CA ASP A 179 2.35 -6.12 22.56
C ASP A 179 1.11 -6.26 21.64
N GLU A 180 0.24 -5.24 21.61
CA GLU A 180 -0.95 -5.20 20.77
C GLU A 180 -0.71 -4.45 19.44
N PRO A 181 -1.48 -4.74 18.38
CA PRO A 181 -1.44 -3.94 17.15
C PRO A 181 -1.77 -2.48 17.42
N SER A 182 -0.97 -1.58 16.86
CA SER A 182 -1.20 -0.14 16.94
C SER A 182 -1.84 0.40 15.66
N TYR A 183 -2.51 1.54 15.74
CA TYR A 183 -3.16 2.18 14.60
C TYR A 183 -2.59 3.58 14.36
N ALA A 184 -2.05 3.80 13.17
CA ALA A 184 -1.55 5.09 12.73
C ALA A 184 -2.44 5.67 11.62
N VAL A 185 -3.00 6.86 11.85
CA VAL A 185 -3.82 7.56 10.87
C VAL A 185 -2.93 8.11 9.77
N VAL A 186 -3.25 7.77 8.51
CA VAL A 186 -2.56 8.26 7.32
C VAL A 186 -3.22 9.53 6.81
N CYS A 187 -4.55 9.53 6.70
CA CYS A 187 -5.32 10.72 6.34
C CYS A 187 -6.78 10.60 6.81
N ALA A 188 -7.45 11.76 6.91
CA ALA A 188 -8.87 11.80 7.20
C ALA A 188 -9.55 12.93 6.41
N TYR A 189 -10.70 12.64 5.83
CA TYR A 189 -11.50 13.61 5.07
C TYR A 189 -12.95 13.60 5.50
N ASP A 190 -13.54 14.77 5.54
CA ASP A 190 -14.96 14.96 5.80
C ASP A 190 -15.73 15.14 4.48
N PHE A 191 -16.82 14.41 4.33
CA PHE A 191 -17.73 14.51 3.21
C PHE A 191 -19.14 14.84 3.70
N GLY A 192 -19.72 15.88 3.11
CA GLY A 192 -21.15 16.16 3.17
C GLY A 192 -21.81 15.77 1.85
N PHE A 193 -22.93 15.05 1.93
CA PHE A 193 -23.72 14.68 0.76
C PHE A 193 -25.10 15.31 0.87
N THR A 194 -25.42 16.21 -0.06
CA THR A 194 -26.75 16.82 -0.13
C THR A 194 -27.69 15.88 -0.88
N LYS A 195 -28.90 15.68 -0.34
CA LYS A 195 -29.97 15.01 -1.08
C LYS A 195 -30.39 15.93 -2.23
N THR A 196 -29.83 15.73 -3.42
CA THR A 196 -30.41 16.37 -4.61
C THR A 196 -31.77 15.70 -4.81
N GLU A 197 -32.85 16.47 -4.63
CA GLU A 197 -34.17 16.06 -5.06
C GLU A 197 -34.07 15.73 -6.55
N ARG A 198 -34.23 14.45 -6.92
CA ARG A 198 -34.55 14.11 -8.30
C ARG A 198 -35.91 14.73 -8.55
N SER A 199 -35.96 15.81 -9.34
CA SER A 199 -37.22 16.22 -9.95
C SER A 199 -37.80 15.00 -10.67
N PRO A 200 -39.06 14.62 -10.40
CA PRO A 200 -39.72 13.57 -11.16
C PRO A 200 -39.83 13.98 -12.64
N PRO A 201 -39.90 13.01 -13.57
CA PRO A 201 -39.95 13.24 -15.01
C PRO A 201 -41.17 14.05 -15.43
#